data_AF-A0A7J7I2F7-F1
#
_entry.id   AF-A0A7J7I2F7-F1
#
_cell.length_a   1.000
_cell.length_b   1.000
_cell.length_c   1.000
_cell.angle_alpha   90.00
_cell.angle_beta   90.00
_cell.angle_gamma   90.00
#
_symmetry.space_group_name_H-M   'P 1'
#
loop_
_entity.id
_entity.type
_entity.pdbx_description
1 polymer ?
#
loop_
_entity_poly.entity_id
_entity_poly.type
_entity_poly.pdbx_seq_one_letter_code
_entity_poly.pdbx_strand_id
1 'polypeptide(L)'
;MSKGTSAQNRSSSSPESALEIKKYIYCKRYQPTVKCNSNPACLGNPKTVTITNRYPGTCGPLQFDLSGVAFGAMAIFGKADVLCHTGRLQIEYQRVQCHYPGVTVAFHVDEKSNPYYFATAVVYEGGDGNLAGVELQNSGKWLPMQHSWGAVWKLNSVS
;
A
#
# COMPACT_ATOMS: atom_id res chain seq x y z
N MET A 1 28.14 58.17 1.96
CA MET A 1 28.57 56.85 1.46
C MET A 1 27.36 56.16 0.87
N SER A 2 27.26 56.20 -0.45
CA SER A 2 26.21 55.51 -1.22
C SER A 2 26.61 54.06 -1.46
N LYS A 3 25.66 53.14 -1.23
CA LYS A 3 25.55 51.83 -1.91
C LYS A 3 24.05 51.63 -2.08
N GLY A 4 23.45 51.44 -3.25
CA GLY A 4 23.90 50.78 -4.47
C GLY A 4 22.82 49.75 -4.80
N THR A 5 21.97 50.05 -5.79
CA THR A 5 20.81 49.29 -6.26
C THR A 5 21.19 48.02 -7.04
N SER A 6 20.21 47.10 -7.20
CA SER A 6 20.05 46.06 -8.25
C SER A 6 20.31 44.62 -7.80
N ALA A 7 19.59 43.58 -8.22
CA ALA A 7 18.24 43.35 -8.74
C ALA A 7 17.99 41.84 -8.61
N GLN A 8 16.70 41.48 -8.58
CA GLN A 8 16.06 40.18 -8.77
C GLN A 8 16.93 38.93 -9.05
N ASN A 9 16.60 37.83 -8.36
CA ASN A 9 16.19 36.65 -9.12
C ASN A 9 15.11 35.82 -8.42
N ARG A 10 14.05 35.59 -9.19
CA ARG A 10 12.86 34.83 -8.89
C ARG A 10 13.21 33.34 -9.03
N SER A 11 13.26 32.58 -7.95
CA SER A 11 13.12 31.12 -8.02
C SER A 11 11.79 30.76 -7.37
N SER A 12 10.75 30.78 -8.21
CA SER A 12 9.55 29.99 -8.03
C SER A 12 9.94 28.52 -8.01
N SER A 13 10.34 28.00 -6.84
CA SER A 13 10.38 26.57 -6.62
C SER A 13 8.94 26.13 -6.37
N SER A 14 8.32 25.65 -7.45
CA SER A 14 7.12 24.81 -7.43
C SER A 14 7.17 23.84 -6.25
N PRO A 15 6.04 23.57 -5.57
CA PRO A 15 6.03 22.69 -4.42
C PRO A 15 6.68 21.38 -4.80
N GLU A 16 7.69 21.03 -4.00
CA GLU A 16 8.36 19.75 -3.94
C GLU A 16 7.29 18.67 -4.14
N SER A 17 7.47 17.88 -5.20
CA SER A 17 6.61 16.79 -5.58
C SER A 17 6.39 15.90 -4.36
N ALA A 18 5.29 16.13 -3.64
CA ALA A 18 4.82 15.19 -2.65
C ALA A 18 4.77 13.86 -3.39
N LEU A 19 5.59 12.90 -2.94
CA LEU A 19 5.53 11.54 -3.42
C LEU A 19 4.13 11.07 -3.07
N GLU A 20 3.19 11.23 -4.00
CA GLU A 20 1.83 10.75 -3.87
C GLU A 20 1.96 9.24 -4.04
N ILE A 21 2.41 8.57 -2.98
CA ILE A 21 2.21 7.15 -2.79
C ILE A 21 0.70 7.03 -2.62
N LYS A 22 -0.03 7.07 -3.74
CA LYS A 22 -1.35 6.52 -3.77
C LYS A 22 -1.14 5.09 -3.25
N LYS A 23 -1.87 4.71 -2.19
CA LYS A 23 -1.63 3.50 -1.38
C LYS A 23 -2.70 2.47 -1.67
N TYR A 24 -2.48 1.63 -2.66
CA TYR A 24 -3.40 0.58 -3.09
C TYR A 24 -2.60 -0.69 -3.41
N ILE A 25 -1.59 -1.00 -2.60
CA ILE A 25 -1.14 -2.39 -2.50
C ILE A 25 -2.16 -3.02 -1.55
N TYR A 26 -3.06 -3.82 -2.10
CA TYR A 26 -4.01 -4.61 -1.31
C TYR A 26 -3.61 -6.07 -1.38
N CYS A 27 -4.10 -6.86 -0.41
CA CYS A 27 -3.96 -8.31 -0.48
C CYS A 27 -4.72 -8.77 -1.72
N LYS A 28 -3.95 -9.09 -2.75
CA LYS A 28 -4.43 -9.64 -4.01
C LYS A 28 -4.67 -11.13 -3.82
N ARG A 29 -3.59 -11.91 -3.89
CA ARG A 29 -3.64 -13.37 -3.73
C ARG A 29 -3.22 -13.87 -2.35
N TYR A 30 -2.17 -13.28 -1.81
CA TYR A 30 -1.59 -13.70 -0.54
C TYR A 30 -1.29 -12.53 0.40
N GLN A 31 -1.53 -12.75 1.68
CA GLN A 31 -1.07 -11.91 2.79
C GLN A 31 -0.06 -12.68 3.63
N PRO A 32 0.91 -11.99 4.22
CA PRO A 32 1.79 -12.58 5.20
C PRO A 32 1.06 -12.80 6.54
N THR A 33 1.29 -13.95 7.15
CA THR A 33 1.26 -14.08 8.61
C THR A 33 2.67 -13.86 9.14
N VAL A 34 2.80 -13.12 10.23
CA VAL A 34 4.06 -12.87 10.94
C VAL A 34 4.00 -13.44 12.35
N LYS A 35 5.09 -14.04 12.80
CA LYS A 35 5.22 -14.65 14.13
C LYS A 35 6.58 -14.31 14.70
N CYS A 36 6.66 -14.00 15.99
CA CYS A 36 7.93 -13.80 16.67
C CYS A 36 8.11 -14.83 17.78
N ASN A 37 9.37 -15.27 17.98
CA ASN A 37 9.79 -16.15 19.07
C ASN A 37 11.06 -15.65 19.77
N SER A 38 11.71 -14.61 19.26
CA SER A 38 13.05 -14.18 19.70
C SER A 38 13.06 -13.23 20.90
N ASN A 39 11.89 -12.90 21.47
CA ASN A 39 11.76 -12.00 22.63
C ASN A 39 10.77 -12.60 23.64
N PRO A 40 11.03 -12.54 24.97
CA PRO A 40 10.12 -13.07 25.98
C PRO A 40 8.70 -12.47 25.97
N ALA A 41 8.53 -11.27 25.39
CA ALA A 41 7.22 -10.65 25.21
C ALA A 41 6.43 -11.21 24.00
N CYS A 42 7.03 -12.08 23.19
CA CYS A 42 6.36 -12.70 22.05
C CYS A 42 5.27 -13.68 22.47
N LEU A 43 4.10 -13.56 21.85
CA LEU A 43 3.00 -14.51 22.04
C LEU A 43 3.28 -15.86 21.39
N GLY A 44 4.15 -15.91 20.36
CA GLY A 44 4.48 -17.14 19.62
C GLY A 44 3.41 -17.59 18.62
N ASN A 45 2.28 -16.89 18.51
CA ASN A 45 1.23 -17.19 17.54
C ASN A 45 1.31 -16.29 16.30
N PRO A 46 1.08 -16.83 15.08
CA PRO A 46 1.08 -16.04 13.87
C PRO A 46 -0.06 -15.00 13.86
N LYS A 47 0.24 -13.83 13.32
CA LYS A 47 -0.71 -12.73 13.09
C LYS A 47 -0.74 -12.37 11.62
N THR A 48 -1.93 -12.36 11.04
CA THR A 48 -2.13 -11.93 9.66
C THR A 48 -1.95 -10.42 9.57
N VAL A 49 -1.16 -9.95 8.60
CA VAL A 49 -0.98 -8.52 8.33
C VAL A 49 -1.25 -8.22 6.86
N THR A 50 -1.82 -7.06 6.58
CA THR A 50 -2.08 -6.61 5.22
C THR A 50 -0.90 -5.79 4.71
N ILE A 51 -0.35 -6.16 3.55
CA ILE A 51 0.68 -5.36 2.89
C ILE A 51 -0.01 -4.16 2.26
N THR A 52 0.33 -2.95 2.71
CA THR A 52 -0.26 -1.69 2.23
C THR A 52 0.74 -0.79 1.49
N ASN A 53 2.03 -1.04 1.66
CA ASN A 53 3.09 -0.26 1.04
C ASN A 53 4.31 -1.13 0.69
N ARG A 54 5.12 -0.65 -0.25
CA ARG A 54 6.45 -1.17 -0.52
C ARG A 54 7.45 -0.17 0.03
N TYR A 55 8.35 -0.64 0.88
CA TYR A 55 9.49 0.17 1.29
C TYR A 55 10.50 0.24 0.13
N PRO A 56 10.91 1.44 -0.33
CA PRO A 56 11.80 1.60 -1.48
C PRO A 56 13.30 1.41 -1.16
N GLY A 57 13.67 1.22 0.11
CA GLY A 57 15.07 1.05 0.51
C GLY A 57 15.67 -0.31 0.18
N THR A 58 17.00 -0.39 0.24
CA THR A 58 17.83 -1.54 -0.22
C THR A 58 18.29 -2.48 0.89
N CYS A 59 17.66 -2.45 2.06
CA CYS A 59 18.24 -3.07 3.24
C CYS A 59 18.00 -4.59 3.31
N GLY A 60 19.02 -5.38 2.90
CA GLY A 60 19.21 -6.78 3.30
C GLY A 60 18.16 -7.80 2.83
N PRO A 61 18.25 -9.07 3.26
CA PRO A 61 17.21 -10.06 3.01
C PRO A 61 15.88 -9.58 3.61
N LEU A 62 14.79 -9.93 2.92
CA LEU A 62 13.38 -9.59 3.19
C LEU A 62 13.09 -9.00 4.60
N GLN A 63 12.68 -7.72 4.65
CA GLN A 63 12.27 -7.03 5.88
C GLN A 63 10.79 -6.62 5.81
N PHE A 64 10.10 -6.69 6.96
CA PHE A 64 8.76 -6.16 7.13
C PHE A 64 8.81 -4.89 7.98
N ASP A 65 8.42 -3.75 7.40
CA ASP A 65 8.13 -2.53 8.14
C ASP A 65 6.66 -2.60 8.60
N LEU A 66 6.48 -2.99 9.86
CA LEU A 66 5.16 -3.22 10.44
C LEU A 66 4.67 -1.96 11.16
N SER A 67 3.37 -1.67 11.06
CA SER A 67 2.76 -0.66 11.92
C SER A 67 2.88 -1.06 13.39
N GLY A 68 2.88 -0.08 14.30
CA GLY A 68 2.92 -0.36 15.75
C GLY A 68 1.80 -1.30 16.21
N VAL A 69 0.61 -1.23 15.58
CA VAL A 69 -0.51 -2.16 15.83
C VAL A 69 -0.15 -3.59 15.43
N ALA A 70 0.40 -3.79 14.24
CA ALA A 70 0.82 -5.11 13.77
C ALA A 70 1.98 -5.68 14.62
N PHE A 71 2.92 -4.82 15.02
CA PHE A 71 4.04 -5.19 15.87
C PHE A 71 3.57 -5.61 17.27
N GLY A 72 2.75 -4.78 17.91
CA GLY A 72 2.18 -5.04 19.23
C GLY A 72 1.24 -6.24 19.26
N ALA A 73 0.55 -6.55 18.16
CA ALA A 73 -0.31 -7.73 18.06
C ALA A 73 0.46 -9.05 18.18
N MET A 74 1.78 -9.06 17.93
CA MET A 74 2.62 -10.24 18.16
C MET A 74 3.00 -10.43 19.64
N ALA A 75 2.69 -9.48 20.51
CA ALA A 75 3.02 -9.53 21.92
C ALA A 75 1.99 -10.32 22.74
N ILE A 76 2.44 -10.83 23.89
CA ILE A 76 1.55 -11.22 24.99
C ILE A 76 0.76 -10.01 25.46
N PHE A 77 -0.46 -10.22 25.93
CA PHE A 77 -1.33 -9.16 26.45
C PHE A 77 -0.60 -8.28 27.48
N GLY A 78 -0.67 -6.96 27.32
CA GLY A 78 0.03 -5.99 28.17
C GLY A 78 1.54 -5.84 27.93
N LYS A 79 2.10 -6.49 26.91
CA LYS A 79 3.54 -6.41 26.57
C LYS A 79 3.82 -5.80 25.19
N ALA A 80 2.82 -5.22 24.54
CA ALA A 80 2.97 -4.56 23.24
C ALA A 80 4.07 -3.49 23.26
N ASP A 81 4.10 -2.64 24.29
CA ASP A 81 5.11 -1.60 24.43
C ASP A 81 6.52 -2.16 24.54
N VAL A 82 6.71 -3.30 25.21
CA VAL A 82 8.03 -3.95 25.32
C VAL A 82 8.54 -4.35 23.94
N LEU A 83 7.67 -4.93 23.11
CA LEU A 83 8.01 -5.24 21.73
C LEU A 83 8.29 -3.95 20.94
N CYS A 84 7.43 -2.94 20.99
CA CYS A 84 7.62 -1.67 20.27
C CYS A 84 8.96 -0.98 20.58
N HIS A 85 9.41 -0.99 21.84
CA HIS A 85 10.71 -0.42 22.24
C HIS A 85 11.92 -1.26 21.80
N THR A 86 11.72 -2.51 21.36
CA THR A 86 12.80 -3.36 20.83
C THR A 86 13.24 -2.88 19.44
N GLY A 87 12.36 -2.23 18.68
CA GLY A 87 12.63 -1.63 17.36
C GLY A 87 12.80 -2.63 16.21
N ARG A 88 13.61 -3.69 16.38
CA ARG A 88 13.81 -4.75 15.38
C ARG A 88 13.64 -6.11 16.02
N LEU A 89 12.92 -7.00 15.33
CA LEU A 89 12.60 -8.34 15.82
C LEU A 89 12.80 -9.36 14.70
N GLN A 90 13.39 -10.50 15.04
CA GLN A 90 13.43 -11.63 14.13
C GLN A 90 12.05 -12.28 14.11
N ILE A 91 11.50 -12.43 12.91
CA ILE A 91 10.17 -12.99 12.70
C ILE A 91 10.22 -14.16 11.73
N GLU A 92 9.35 -15.12 11.96
CA GLU A 92 8.94 -16.12 10.99
C GLU A 92 7.77 -15.52 10.19
N TYR A 93 7.72 -15.79 8.89
CA TYR A 93 6.59 -15.39 8.06
C TYR A 93 6.15 -16.50 7.13
N GLN A 94 4.86 -16.49 6.79
CA GLN A 94 4.27 -17.40 5.81
C GLN A 94 3.27 -16.63 4.95
N ARG A 95 3.25 -16.90 3.65
CA ARG A 95 2.20 -16.38 2.76
C ARG A 95 0.96 -17.26 2.90
N VAL A 96 -0.16 -16.66 3.27
CA VAL A 96 -1.48 -17.32 3.35
C VAL A 96 -2.43 -16.63 2.39
N GLN A 97 -3.45 -17.35 1.92
CA GLN A 97 -4.41 -16.79 0.98
C GLN A 97 -5.15 -15.59 1.59
N CYS A 98 -5.40 -14.56 0.77
CA CYS A 98 -6.25 -13.45 1.19
C CYS A 98 -7.65 -13.97 1.53
N HIS A 99 -8.15 -13.62 2.72
CA HIS A 99 -9.47 -13.98 3.17
C HIS A 99 -10.18 -12.75 3.71
N TYR A 100 -11.32 -12.42 3.10
CA TYR A 100 -12.07 -11.21 3.33
C TYR A 100 -13.52 -11.56 3.74
N PRO A 101 -13.74 -12.02 4.99
CA PRO A 101 -15.06 -12.47 5.43
C PRO A 101 -16.03 -11.29 5.54
N GLY A 102 -17.25 -11.47 5.02
CA GLY A 102 -18.32 -10.47 5.15
C GLY A 102 -18.18 -9.24 4.25
N VAL A 103 -17.20 -9.22 3.34
CA VAL A 103 -17.07 -8.15 2.33
C VAL A 103 -16.96 -8.75 0.93
N THR A 104 -17.49 -8.04 -0.06
CA THR A 104 -17.38 -8.39 -1.47
C THR A 104 -16.33 -7.53 -2.17
N VAL A 105 -15.96 -7.91 -3.39
CA VAL A 105 -15.14 -7.06 -4.27
C VAL A 105 -15.76 -5.66 -4.32
N ALA A 106 -14.92 -4.65 -4.15
CA ALA A 106 -15.32 -3.25 -4.21
C ALA A 106 -14.41 -2.46 -5.16
N PHE A 107 -14.95 -1.35 -5.66
CA PHE A 107 -14.28 -0.46 -6.58
C PHE A 107 -14.18 0.92 -5.94
N HIS A 108 -12.96 1.39 -5.73
CA HIS A 108 -12.71 2.73 -5.23
C HIS A 108 -12.27 3.61 -6.39
N VAL A 109 -13.11 4.56 -6.80
CA VAL A 109 -12.83 5.47 -7.92
C VAL A 109 -11.81 6.51 -7.46
N ASP A 110 -10.73 6.69 -8.24
CA ASP A 110 -9.73 7.70 -7.98
C ASP A 110 -10.34 9.10 -8.14
N GLU A 111 -10.12 9.98 -7.17
CA GLU A 111 -10.68 11.34 -7.14
C GLU A 111 -10.28 12.18 -8.37
N LYS A 112 -9.18 11.84 -9.05
CA LYS A 112 -8.74 12.54 -10.26
C LYS A 112 -9.47 12.07 -11.52
N SER A 113 -10.38 11.09 -11.39
CA SER A 113 -11.22 10.63 -12.49
C SER A 113 -12.12 11.76 -13.00
N ASN A 114 -12.24 11.85 -14.31
CA ASN A 114 -12.98 12.88 -15.04
C ASN A 114 -13.43 12.30 -16.40
N PRO A 115 -14.17 13.05 -17.24
CA PRO A 115 -14.67 12.53 -18.52
C PRO A 115 -13.60 12.02 -19.50
N TYR A 116 -12.33 12.39 -19.33
CA TYR A 116 -11.22 11.97 -20.21
C TYR A 116 -10.28 10.94 -19.58
N TYR A 117 -10.45 10.67 -18.28
CA TYR A 117 -9.59 9.76 -17.51
C TYR A 117 -10.41 9.07 -16.43
N PHE A 118 -10.42 7.75 -16.41
CA PHE A 118 -11.05 6.98 -15.35
C PHE A 118 -10.01 6.09 -14.68
N ALA A 119 -9.98 6.04 -13.36
CA ALA A 119 -9.19 5.05 -12.64
C ALA A 119 -9.94 4.53 -11.42
N THR A 120 -9.77 3.25 -11.13
CA THR A 120 -10.34 2.62 -9.95
C THR A 120 -9.39 1.58 -9.36
N ALA A 121 -9.31 1.54 -8.03
CA ALA A 121 -8.71 0.42 -7.33
C ALA A 121 -9.74 -0.68 -7.14
N VAL A 122 -9.41 -1.91 -7.56
CA VAL A 122 -10.20 -3.10 -7.26
C VAL A 122 -9.70 -3.68 -5.95
N VAL A 123 -10.58 -3.84 -4.97
CA VAL A 123 -10.21 -4.22 -3.59
C VAL A 123 -11.06 -5.37 -3.08
N TYR A 124 -10.57 -6.04 -2.04
CA TYR A 124 -11.19 -7.25 -1.48
C TYR A 124 -11.32 -8.39 -2.51
N GLU A 125 -10.35 -8.46 -3.42
CA GLU A 125 -10.19 -9.59 -4.33
C GLU A 125 -9.91 -10.85 -3.48
N GLY A 126 -10.89 -11.75 -3.38
CA GLY A 126 -10.69 -13.07 -2.78
C GLY A 126 -10.08 -14.05 -3.78
N GLY A 127 -9.61 -15.20 -3.30
CA GLY A 127 -9.21 -16.30 -4.20
C GLY A 127 -7.81 -16.13 -4.80
N ASP A 128 -7.69 -16.31 -6.11
CA ASP A 128 -6.42 -16.18 -6.84
C ASP A 128 -5.95 -14.74 -7.00
N GLY A 129 -6.83 -13.76 -6.79
CA GLY A 129 -6.45 -12.39 -6.46
C GLY A 129 -5.61 -11.61 -7.48
N ASN A 130 -5.29 -12.20 -8.61
CA ASN A 130 -4.53 -11.58 -9.69
C ASN A 130 -5.48 -11.47 -10.87
N LEU A 131 -6.12 -10.31 -11.01
CA LEU A 131 -6.94 -10.03 -12.19
C LEU A 131 -6.06 -10.07 -13.43
N ALA A 132 -6.42 -10.94 -14.38
CA ALA A 132 -5.78 -11.01 -15.69
C ALA A 132 -6.14 -9.80 -16.58
N GLY A 133 -7.27 -9.15 -16.29
CA GLY A 133 -7.73 -7.96 -16.97
C GLY A 133 -8.93 -7.35 -16.26
N VAL A 134 -9.18 -6.07 -16.53
CA VAL A 134 -10.38 -5.35 -16.09
C VAL A 134 -10.91 -4.61 -17.31
N GLU A 135 -12.22 -4.65 -17.52
CA GLU A 135 -12.89 -3.95 -18.62
C GLU A 135 -14.01 -3.07 -18.07
N LEU A 136 -14.17 -1.88 -18.66
CA LEU A 136 -15.28 -0.97 -18.37
C LEU A 136 -16.30 -1.04 -19.50
N GLN A 137 -17.55 -1.35 -19.19
CA GLN A 137 -18.63 -1.28 -20.17
C GLN A 137 -19.09 0.18 -20.35
N ASN A 138 -19.03 0.68 -21.57
CA ASN A 138 -19.62 1.96 -21.94
C ASN A 138 -20.49 1.78 -23.19
N SER A 139 -21.78 2.09 -23.07
CA SER A 139 -22.74 2.05 -24.18
C SER A 139 -22.72 0.73 -24.98
N GLY A 140 -22.61 -0.40 -24.26
CA GLY A 140 -22.59 -1.74 -24.85
C GLY A 140 -21.21 -2.21 -25.36
N LYS A 141 -20.17 -1.36 -25.32
CA LYS A 141 -18.79 -1.76 -25.67
C LYS A 141 -17.97 -1.98 -24.40
N TRP A 142 -17.28 -3.11 -24.32
CA TRP A 142 -16.26 -3.38 -23.30
C TRP A 142 -14.94 -2.70 -23.71
N LEU A 143 -14.43 -1.87 -22.82
CA LEU A 143 -13.18 -1.13 -23.01
C LEU A 143 -12.12 -1.69 -22.07
N PRO A 144 -11.03 -2.27 -22.59
CA PRO A 144 -9.98 -2.84 -21.74
C PRO A 144 -9.27 -1.73 -20.96
N MET A 145 -9.17 -1.92 -19.65
CA MET A 145 -8.44 -1.03 -18.77
C MET A 145 -6.97 -1.45 -18.68
N GLN A 146 -6.09 -0.47 -18.56
CA GLN A 146 -4.66 -0.68 -18.37
C GLN A 146 -4.37 -0.81 -16.88
N HIS A 147 -3.59 -1.83 -16.50
CA HIS A 147 -3.04 -1.90 -15.15
C HIS A 147 -2.09 -0.70 -14.94
N SER A 148 -2.30 0.08 -13.87
CA SER A 148 -1.47 1.24 -13.58
C SER A 148 -0.40 0.91 -12.55
N TRP A 149 -0.81 0.73 -11.29
CA TRP A 149 0.08 0.39 -10.18
C TRP A 149 -0.76 -0.20 -9.04
N GLY A 150 -0.17 -1.07 -8.21
CA GLY A 150 -0.90 -1.71 -7.12
C GLY A 150 -2.15 -2.44 -7.62
N ALA A 151 -3.32 -2.11 -7.04
CA ALA A 151 -4.63 -2.60 -7.45
C ALA A 151 -5.40 -1.65 -8.39
N VAL A 152 -4.74 -0.59 -8.88
CA VAL A 152 -5.37 0.42 -9.76
C VAL A 152 -5.35 -0.01 -11.21
N TRP A 153 -6.52 0.09 -11.83
CA TRP A 153 -6.72 0.00 -13.27
C TRP A 153 -7.21 1.34 -13.79
N LYS A 154 -6.76 1.72 -14.99
CA LYS A 154 -7.11 3.00 -15.60
C LYS A 154 -7.57 2.86 -17.04
N LEU A 155 -8.38 3.82 -17.47
CA LEU A 155 -8.78 3.99 -18.85
C LEU A 155 -8.61 5.47 -19.20
N ASN A 156 -7.77 5.72 -20.20
CA ASN A 156 -7.74 7.03 -20.84
C ASN A 156 -8.77 6.98 -21.97
N SER A 157 -9.59 8.03 -22.14
CA SER A 157 -10.36 8.13 -23.37
C SER A 157 -9.39 8.29 -24.53
N VAL A 158 -9.35 7.33 -25.45
CA VAL A 158 -8.77 7.58 -26.77
C VAL A 158 -9.80 8.42 -27.51
N SER A 159 -9.43 9.64 -27.87
CA SER A 159 -10.21 10.49 -28.78
C SER A 159 -10.51 9.77 -30.08
#